data_AF-A0A6L3Y206-F1
#
_entry.id   AF-A0A6L3Y206-F1
#
_cell.length_a   1.000
_cell.length_b   1.000
_cell.length_c   1.000
_cell.angle_alpha   90.00
_cell.angle_beta   90.00
_cell.angle_gamma   90.00
#
_symmetry.space_group_name_H-M   'P 1'
#
loop_
_entity.id
_entity.type
_entity.pdbx_description
1 polymer ?
#
loop_
_entity_poly.entity_id
_entity_poly.type
_entity_poly.pdbx_seq_one_letter_code
_entity_poly.pdbx_strand_id
1 'polypeptide(L)' 'MLIASCAQTGPVRVEVVDTACDWVKPIYGTAHDWDVLDRQTKRDILAHNKAWQAICHNPKEVRSK' A
#
# COMPACT_ATOMS: atom_id res chain seq x y z
N MET A 1 -6.18 5.61 -4.93
CA MET A 1 -7.17 6.18 -5.87
C MET A 1 -7.51 5.09 -6.89
N LEU A 2 -8.78 4.76 -7.08
CA LEU A 2 -9.22 3.84 -8.13
C LEU A 2 -9.64 4.69 -9.34
N ILE A 3 -8.91 4.60 -10.44
CA ILE A 3 -9.23 5.35 -11.65
C ILE A 3 -9.88 4.35 -12.62
N ALA A 4 -11.19 4.51 -12.83
CA ALA A 4 -11.92 3.72 -13.82
C ALA A 4 -11.93 4.49 -15.15
N SER A 5 -11.19 4.01 -16.15
CA SER A 5 -11.27 4.54 -17.51
C SER A 5 -12.38 3.81 -18.28
N CYS A 6 -13.39 4.56 -18.73
CA CYS A 6 -14.43 4.06 -19.63
C CYS A 6 -13.88 3.92 -21.06
N ALA A 7 -13.37 2.74 -21.40
CA ALA A 7 -13.10 2.34 -22.78
C ALA A 7 -14.36 1.69 -23.37
N GLN A 8 -14.86 2.27 -24.46
CA GLN A 8 -16.08 1.86 -25.15
C GLN A 8 -15.89 0.49 -25.84
N THR A 9 -16.70 -0.49 -25.40
CA THR A 9 -17.18 -1.69 -26.12
C THR A 9 -16.16 -2.60 -26.83
N GLY A 10 -15.66 -3.58 -26.08
CA GLY A 10 -15.10 -4.87 -26.53
C GLY A 10 -15.13 -5.85 -25.35
N PRO A 11 -14.89 -7.16 -25.50
CA PRO A 11 -14.86 -8.14 -24.39
C PRO A 11 -13.56 -7.96 -23.58
N VAL A 12 -13.33 -6.74 -23.11
CA VAL A 12 -12.19 -6.37 -22.29
C VAL A 12 -12.62 -6.62 -20.86
N ARG A 13 -12.04 -7.66 -20.27
CA ARG A 13 -12.15 -7.89 -18.83
C ARG A 13 -11.59 -6.65 -18.15
N VAL A 14 -12.41 -5.96 -17.36
CA VAL A 14 -11.94 -4.86 -16.53
C VAL A 14 -11.14 -5.50 -15.40
N GLU A 15 -9.84 -5.69 -15.62
CA GLU A 15 -8.94 -6.13 -14.56
C GLU A 15 -8.72 -4.94 -13.61
N VAL A 16 -9.34 -5.02 -12.44
CA VAL A 16 -9.06 -4.09 -11.35
C VAL A 16 -7.74 -4.50 -10.73
N VAL A 17 -6.65 -3.89 -11.20
CA VAL A 17 -5.32 -4.09 -10.62
C VAL A 17 -5.18 -3.17 -9.42
N ASP A 18 -5.04 -3.74 -8.22
CA ASP A 18 -4.65 -2.98 -7.03
C ASP A 18 -3.16 -2.63 -7.12
N THR A 19 -2.86 -1.46 -7.67
CA THR A 19 -1.49 -0.94 -7.79
C THR A 19 -0.99 -0.31 -6.51
N ALA A 20 -1.68 -0.44 -5.37
CA ALA A 20 -1.28 0.18 -4.10
C ALA A 20 0.18 -0.09 -3.74
N CYS A 21 0.67 -1.30 -4.00
CA CYS A 21 2.05 -1.69 -3.67
C CYS A 21 3.12 -1.04 -4.57
N ASP A 22 2.72 -0.51 -5.73
CA ASP A 22 3.63 0.18 -6.65
C ASP A 22 3.95 1.58 -6.14
N TRP A 23 2.94 2.30 -5.65
CA TRP A 23 3.07 3.68 -5.19
C TRP A 23 3.16 3.85 -3.67
N VAL A 24 2.83 2.83 -2.86
CA VAL A 24 3.07 2.83 -1.41
C VAL A 24 4.38 2.12 -1.10
N LYS A 25 5.23 2.75 -0.27
CA LYS A 25 6.49 2.19 0.24
C LYS A 25 6.58 2.35 1.76
N PRO A 26 7.43 1.58 2.45
CA PRO A 26 7.73 1.81 3.85
C PRO A 26 8.37 3.19 4.05
N ILE A 27 8.08 3.79 5.20
CA ILE A 27 8.67 5.06 5.61
C ILE A 27 9.96 4.74 6.38
N TYR A 28 11.06 5.29 5.89
CA TYR A 28 12.38 5.21 6.51
C TYR A 28 12.78 6.59 7.03
N GLY A 29 13.58 6.62 8.10
CA GLY A 29 14.07 7.85 8.70
C GLY A 29 15.45 7.64 9.30
N THR A 30 16.20 8.72 9.44
CA THR A 30 17.48 8.77 10.15
C THR A 30 17.25 8.93 11.65
N ALA A 31 18.30 8.77 12.46
CA ALA A 31 18.21 8.99 13.91
C ALA A 31 17.62 10.37 14.26
N HIS A 32 18.03 11.42 13.54
CA HIS A 32 17.54 12.77 13.76
C HIS A 32 16.04 12.91 13.46
N ASP A 33 15.55 12.32 12.37
CA ASP A 33 14.12 12.32 12.03
C ASP A 33 13.30 11.64 13.14
N TRP A 34 13.83 10.54 13.70
CA TRP A 34 13.16 9.88 14.82
C TRP A 34 13.16 10.73 16.07
N ASP A 35 14.20 11.50 16.38
CA ASP A 35 14.24 12.31 17.61
C ASP A 35 13.20 13.43 17.63
N VAL A 36 12.89 14.01 16.46
CA VAL A 36 11.92 15.12 16.34
C VAL A 36 10.46 14.66 16.24
N LEU A 37 10.21 13.38 15.94
CA LEU A 37 8.86 12.83 15.83
C LEU A 37 8.25 12.50 17.20
N ASP A 38 6.96 12.83 17.34
CA ASP A 38 6.21 12.47 18.53
C ASP A 38 5.95 10.94 18.59
N ARG A 39 5.59 10.46 19.79
CA ARG A 39 5.42 9.03 20.04
C ARG A 39 4.26 8.41 19.26
N GLN A 40 3.21 9.17 18.96
CA GLN A 40 2.06 8.67 18.20
C GLN A 40 2.43 8.51 16.73
N THR A 41 3.06 9.51 16.11
CA THR A 41 3.52 9.43 14.72
C THR A 41 4.47 8.25 14.50
N LYS A 42 5.39 7.99 15.43
CA LYS A 42 6.26 6.78 15.38
C LYS A 42 5.48 5.48 15.36
N ARG A 43 4.40 5.38 16.14
CA ARG A 43 3.53 4.18 16.16
C ARG A 43 2.75 4.04 14.86
N ASP A 44 2.28 5.13 14.30
CA ASP A 44 1.53 5.13 13.06
C ASP A 44 2.43 4.73 11.87
N ILE A 45 3.67 5.22 11.83
CA ILE A 45 4.68 4.78 10.86
C ILE A 45 4.97 3.29 11.01
N LEU A 46 5.12 2.78 12.24
CA LEU A 46 5.33 1.37 12.48
C LEU A 46 4.14 0.52 12.00
N ALA A 47 2.91 0.98 12.24
CA ALA A 47 1.70 0.30 11.78
C ALA A 47 1.61 0.29 10.24
N HIS A 48 1.90 1.42 9.59
CA HIS A 48 1.97 1.55 8.14
C HIS A 48 2.98 0.56 7.53
N ASN A 49 4.21 0.53 8.05
CA ASN A 49 5.28 -0.34 7.52
C ASN A 49 4.94 -1.84 7.69
N LYS A 50 4.29 -2.22 8.80
CA LYS A 50 3.80 -3.60 9.01
C LYS A 50 2.68 -3.97 8.05
N ALA A 51 1.73 -3.05 7.84
CA ALA A 51 0.64 -3.26 6.90
C ALA A 51 1.18 -3.43 5.47
N TRP A 52 2.11 -2.58 5.05
CA TRP A 52 2.79 -2.71 3.77
C TRP A 52 3.48 -4.07 3.63
N GLN A 53 4.21 -4.53 4.66
CA GLN A 53 4.88 -5.83 4.61
C GLN A 53 3.88 -6.99 4.45
N ALA A 54 2.74 -6.94 5.13
CA ALA A 54 1.72 -7.99 5.09
C ALA A 54 0.89 -7.99 3.80
N ILE A 55 0.69 -6.83 3.17
CA ILE A 55 -0.13 -6.70 1.96
C ILE A 55 0.74 -6.83 0.70
N CYS A 56 1.88 -6.15 0.67
CA CYS A 56 2.67 -5.95 -0.55
C CYS A 56 3.89 -6.85 -0.67
N HIS A 57 4.55 -7.21 0.44
CA HIS A 57 5.76 -8.03 0.39
C HIS A 57 5.46 -9.52 0.56
N ASN A 58 4.55 -9.85 1.47
CA ASN A 58 4.08 -11.23 1.70
C ASN A 58 2.56 -11.28 1.52
N PRO A 59 2.04 -11.09 0.29
CA PRO A 59 0.62 -11.18 0.04
C PRO A 59 0.16 -12.57 0.48
N LYS A 60 -0.71 -12.63 1.51
CA LYS A 60 -1.43 -13.85 1.80
C LYS A 60 -2.32 -14.11 0.60
N GLU A 61 -2.23 -15.29 -0.01
CA GLU A 61 -3.20 -15.69 -1.04
C GLU A 61 -4.60 -15.44 -0.48
N VAL A 62 -5.28 -14.46 -1.07
CA VAL A 62 -6.68 -14.22 -0.77
C VAL A 62 -7.39 -15.46 -1.27
N ARG A 63 -7.78 -16.32 -0.34
CA ARG A 63 -8.56 -17.54 -0.59
C ARG A 63 -9.65 -17.21 -1.60
N SER A 64 -9.45 -17.65 -2.85
CA SER A 64 -10.45 -17.57 -3.89
C SER A 64 -11.69 -18.29 -3.36
N LYS A 65 -12.79 -17.56 -3.20
CA LYS A 65 -14.12 -18.12 -3.01
C LYS A 65 -14.73 -18.41 -4.37
#